data_AF-A0A067YS84-F1
#
_entry.id   AF-A0A067YS84-F1
#
_cell.length_a   1.000
_cell.length_b   1.000
_cell.length_c   1.000
_cell.angle_alpha   90.00
_cell.angle_beta   90.00
_cell.angle_gamma   90.00
#
_symmetry.space_group_name_H-M   'P 1'
#
loop_
_entity.id
_entity.type
_entity.pdbx_description
1 polymer ?
#
loop_
_entity_poly.entity_id
_entity_poly.type
_entity_poly.pdbx_seq_one_letter_code
_entity_poly.pdbx_strand_id
1 'polypeptide(L)' 'MDKSARAPAITILDHRGCTAHENKEYKGDKSNDQDDEMCVVVRSNKVTVSEGESAKFLQQVISYQAKGIDGPYTGVGKK' A
#
# COMPACT_ATOMS: atom_id res chain seq x y z
N MET A 1 15.84 -2.82 15.77
CA MET A 1 14.95 -3.70 14.99
C MET A 1 14.56 -4.86 15.88
N ASP A 2 13.26 -5.04 16.15
CA ASP A 2 12.73 -5.94 17.21
C ASP A 2 12.26 -7.31 16.69
N LYS A 3 12.46 -7.59 15.39
CA LYS A 3 12.03 -8.81 14.68
C LYS A 3 10.51 -9.03 14.65
N SER A 4 9.69 -8.04 15.03
CA SER A 4 8.23 -8.16 15.04
C SER A 4 7.59 -8.22 13.64
N ALA A 5 8.37 -7.86 12.61
CA ALA A 5 7.91 -7.66 11.23
C ALA A 5 6.78 -6.62 11.13
N ARG A 6 6.68 -5.70 12.10
CA ARG A 6 5.70 -4.62 12.05
C ARG A 6 6.24 -3.43 11.27
N ALA A 7 5.37 -2.84 10.46
CA ALA A 7 5.66 -1.65 9.69
C ALA A 7 4.45 -0.69 9.72
N PRO A 8 4.66 0.62 9.49
CA PRO A 8 3.57 1.57 9.28
C PRO A 8 2.80 1.23 7.99
N ALA A 9 1.51 0.92 8.12
CA ALA A 9 0.55 0.90 7.04
C ALA A 9 -0.15 2.26 7.00
N ILE A 10 -0.01 2.96 5.88
CA ILE A 10 -0.52 4.32 5.69
C ILE A 10 -1.66 4.26 4.67
N THR A 11 -2.79 4.86 5.02
CA THR A 11 -3.90 5.08 4.10
C THR A 11 -4.18 6.57 4.02
N ILE A 12 -4.09 7.13 2.80
CA ILE A 12 -4.42 8.52 2.52
C ILE A 12 -5.85 8.54 1.98
N LEU A 13 -6.74 9.18 2.73
CA LEU A 13 -8.15 9.34 2.39
C LEU A 13 -8.34 10.79 1.95
N ASP A 14 -8.23 11.05 0.66
CA ASP A 14 -8.73 12.29 0.06
C ASP A 14 -10.15 12.02 -0.43
N HIS A 15 -11.12 12.25 0.45
CA HIS A 15 -12.52 11.91 0.22
C HIS A 15 -13.40 13.14 0.02
N ARG A 16 -12.82 14.25 -0.47
CA ARG A 16 -13.56 15.46 -0.81
C ARG A 16 -14.71 15.14 -1.77
N GLY A 17 -15.93 15.48 -1.39
CA GLY A 17 -17.15 15.22 -2.14
C GLY A 17 -17.69 13.78 -2.05
N CYS A 18 -17.07 12.90 -1.24
CA CYS A 18 -17.57 11.54 -1.07
C CYS A 18 -18.80 11.52 -0.16
N THR A 19 -19.92 11.00 -0.67
CA THR A 19 -21.21 10.94 0.06
C THR A 19 -21.49 9.58 0.69
N ALA A 20 -20.60 8.59 0.49
CA ALA A 20 -20.81 7.22 0.92
C ALA A 20 -20.50 6.97 2.41
N HIS A 21 -19.91 7.94 3.11
CA HIS A 21 -19.50 7.80 4.52
C HIS A 21 -19.50 9.14 5.26
N GLU A 22 -19.49 9.07 6.60
CA GLU A 22 -19.66 10.25 7.49
C GLU A 22 -18.34 10.90 7.96
N ASN A 23 -17.16 10.42 7.55
CA ASN A 23 -15.85 10.92 7.99
C ASN A 23 -15.72 11.00 9.53
N LYS A 24 -15.87 9.87 10.22
CA LYS A 24 -15.98 9.83 11.69
C LYS A 24 -14.81 9.17 12.39
N GLU A 25 -13.79 8.76 11.66
CA GLU A 25 -12.64 8.03 12.18
C GLU A 25 -11.73 8.95 13.01
N TYR A 26 -11.53 10.19 12.56
CA TYR A 26 -10.85 11.22 13.34
C TYR A 26 -11.77 11.75 14.44
N LYS A 27 -11.23 11.87 15.66
CA LYS A 27 -11.98 12.23 16.87
C LYS A 27 -11.57 13.60 17.45
N GLY A 28 -10.64 14.29 16.80
CA GLY A 28 -10.23 15.63 17.20
C GLY A 28 -11.15 16.70 16.62
N ASP A 29 -10.74 17.96 16.80
CA ASP A 29 -11.53 19.11 16.40
C ASP A 29 -11.59 19.25 14.87
N LYS A 30 -12.72 19.76 14.39
CA LYS A 30 -12.93 20.09 12.98
C LYS A 30 -12.07 21.29 12.57
N SER A 31 -11.53 21.24 11.36
CA SER A 31 -10.87 22.39 10.75
C SER A 31 -11.88 23.40 10.21
N ASN A 32 -13.10 22.95 9.85
CA ASN A 32 -14.13 23.71 9.14
C ASN A 32 -13.70 24.13 7.73
N ASP A 33 -12.82 23.36 7.11
CA ASP A 33 -12.43 23.46 5.70
C ASP A 33 -12.35 22.07 5.05
N GLN A 34 -11.68 21.96 3.90
CA GLN A 34 -11.56 20.70 3.17
C GLN A 34 -10.90 19.57 3.97
N ASP A 35 -10.13 19.87 5.01
CA ASP A 35 -9.45 18.85 5.82
C ASP A 35 -10.46 18.01 6.62
N ASP A 36 -11.69 18.50 6.86
CA ASP A 36 -12.79 17.71 7.45
C ASP A 36 -13.25 16.56 6.53
N GLU A 37 -12.86 16.58 5.25
CA GLU A 37 -13.11 15.53 4.26
C GLU A 37 -11.86 14.71 3.92
N MET A 38 -10.75 14.94 4.63
CA MET A 38 -9.49 14.26 4.39
C MET A 38 -8.95 13.61 5.67
N CYS A 39 -8.26 12.48 5.54
CA CYS A 39 -7.68 11.81 6.70
C CYS A 39 -6.44 10.99 6.33
N VAL A 40 -5.45 11.02 7.21
CA VAL A 40 -4.29 10.12 7.15
C VAL A 40 -4.41 9.09 8.26
N VAL A 41 -4.63 7.84 7.88
CA VAL A 41 -4.71 6.72 8.82
C VAL A 41 -3.36 6.02 8.85
N VAL A 42 -2.73 5.97 10.02
CA VAL A 42 -1.47 5.23 10.24
C VAL A 42 -1.70 4.11 11.24
N ARG A 43 -1.37 2.88 10.84
CA ARG A 43 -1.43 1.70 11.72
C ARG A 43 -0.08 1.01 11.73
N SER A 44 0.35 0.49 12.88
CA SER A 44 1.47 -0.45 12.92
C SER A 44 0.90 -1.83 12.65
N ASN A 45 1.15 -2.42 11.48
CA ASN A 45 0.64 -3.73 11.11
C ASN A 45 1.79 -4.72 10.97
N LYS A 46 1.57 -5.99 11.33
CA LYS A 46 2.52 -7.06 11.01
C LYS A 46 2.43 -7.36 9.50
N VAL A 47 3.56 -7.34 8.81
CA VAL A 47 3.64 -7.64 7.38
C VAL A 47 3.76 -9.16 7.20
N THR A 48 2.87 -9.75 6.41
CA THR A 48 2.86 -11.18 6.12
C THR A 48 2.54 -11.44 4.65
N VAL A 49 3.16 -12.48 4.08
CA VAL A 49 2.90 -12.98 2.71
C VAL A 49 2.73 -14.49 2.82
N SER A 50 1.72 -15.04 2.14
CA SER A 50 1.50 -16.49 2.12
C SER A 50 2.44 -17.19 1.13
N GLU A 51 2.68 -18.49 1.33
CA GLU A 51 3.44 -19.30 0.37
C GLU A 51 2.76 -19.36 -1.00
N GLY A 52 1.41 -19.38 -1.03
CA GLY A 52 0.64 -19.34 -2.27
C GLY A 52 0.85 -18.06 -3.07
N GLU A 53 0.85 -16.88 -2.43
CA GLU A 53 1.19 -15.62 -3.10
C GLU A 53 2.66 -15.58 -3.55
N SER A 54 3.56 -16.16 -2.75
CA SER A 54 4.98 -16.27 -3.10
C SER A 54 5.20 -17.13 -4.35
N ALA A 55 4.48 -18.24 -4.49
CA ALA A 55 4.53 -19.11 -5.66
C ALA A 55 4.00 -18.42 -6.94
N LYS A 56 2.91 -17.66 -6.82
CA LYS A 56 2.39 -16.84 -7.93
C LYS A 56 3.40 -15.78 -8.35
N PHE A 57 4.04 -15.10 -7.41
CA PHE A 57 5.05 -14.11 -7.72
C PHE A 57 6.27 -14.75 -8.40
N LEU A 58 6.73 -15.91 -7.93
CA LEU A 58 7.79 -16.68 -8.59
C LEU A 58 7.45 -16.97 -10.05
N GLN A 59 6.23 -17.45 -10.33
CA GLN A 59 5.77 -17.72 -11.70
C GLN A 59 5.83 -16.45 -12.58
N GLN A 60 5.54 -15.28 -12.02
CA GLN A 60 5.62 -14.00 -12.75
C GLN A 60 7.06 -13.61 -13.10
N VAL A 61 8.01 -13.81 -12.17
CA VAL A 61 9.35 -13.24 -12.31
C VAL A 61 10.42 -14.19 -12.87
N ILE A 62 10.19 -15.51 -12.83
CA ILE A 62 11.23 -16.52 -13.14
C ILE A 62 11.75 -16.48 -14.58
N SER A 63 10.98 -15.95 -15.53
CA SER A 63 11.38 -15.90 -16.94
C SER A 63 12.44 -14.83 -17.21
N TYR A 64 12.48 -13.78 -16.37
CA TYR A 64 13.23 -12.55 -16.57
C TYR A 64 12.92 -11.82 -17.88
N GLN A 65 12.02 -12.28 -18.74
CA GLN A 65 11.79 -11.72 -20.09
C GLN A 65 10.95 -10.44 -20.10
N ALA A 66 10.31 -10.10 -18.98
CA ALA A 66 9.40 -8.97 -18.87
C ALA A 66 9.65 -8.19 -17.58
N LYS A 67 9.33 -6.89 -17.64
CA LYS A 67 9.26 -5.97 -16.50
C LYS A 67 8.03 -5.06 -16.68
N GLY A 68 7.71 -4.26 -15.67
CA GLY A 68 6.75 -3.16 -15.84
C GLY A 68 7.21 -2.15 -16.89
N ILE A 69 6.35 -1.19 -17.25
CA ILE A 69 6.69 -0.16 -18.26
C ILE A 69 7.90 0.66 -17.79
N ASP A 70 7.87 1.13 -16.54
CA ASP A 70 8.87 2.08 -16.02
C ASP A 70 10.24 1.47 -15.74
N GLY A 71 11.29 2.23 -16.04
CA GLY A 71 12.69 1.87 -15.80
C GLY A 71 13.35 1.09 -16.95
N PRO A 72 14.69 1.03 -16.99
CA PRO A 72 15.41 0.23 -17.99
C PRO A 72 15.24 -1.28 -17.74
N TYR A 73 15.34 -2.08 -18.80
CA TYR A 73 15.41 -3.53 -18.67
C TYR A 73 16.85 -3.98 -18.36
N THR A 74 17.03 -4.65 -17.23
CA THR A 74 18.33 -5.15 -16.74
C THR A 74 18.32 -6.67 -16.48
N GLY A 75 17.29 -7.38 -16.92
CA GLY A 75 17.17 -8.83 -16.76
C GLY A 75 18.19 -9.58 -17.59
N VAL A 76 18.97 -10.46 -16.96
CA VAL A 76 19.90 -11.38 -17.64
C VAL A 76 19.26 -12.77 -17.64
N GLY A 77 18.38 -13.02 -18.61
CA GLY A 77 17.82 -14.36 -18.82
C GLY A 77 18.90 -15.36 -19.24
N LYS A 78 18.63 -16.67 -19.10
CA LYS A 78 19.47 -17.69 -19.74
C LYS A 78 19.41 -17.47 -21.26
N LYS A 79 20.58 -17.47 -21.91
CA LYS A 79 20.70 -17.60 -23.37
C LYS A 79 19.94 -18.84 -23.85
#